data_AF-A0A3S4XHE6-F1
#
_entry.id   AF-A0A3S4XHE6-F1
#
_cell.length_a   1.000
_cell.length_b   1.000
_cell.length_c   1.000
_cell.angle_alpha   90.00
_cell.angle_beta   90.00
_cell.angle_gamma   90.00
#
_symmetry.space_group_name_H-M   'P 1'
#
loop_
_entity.id
_entity.type
_entity.pdbx_description
1 polymer ?
#
loop_
_entity_poly.entity_id
_entity_poly.type
_entity_poly.pdbx_seq_one_letter_code
_entity_poly.pdbx_strand_id
1 'polypeptide(L)'
;MAATKGLGREVYQEAFERLGNISAVAREFGVCHRTVARSLRGKQTDPAIQAGMDAVGTGMVPAMAWIKTKGTKDSPGYSLMLKPAADDADPLERIREAFTDLPAAPLAPPPLYADDDLLTLYPIADAHVGMLAWGEETGEDYDTRKACDRLRSWVGQCVASAPASGTGVILVAGDLLHADDQTSQTPKSRHVLDVDTRHFRTLDMAISALAACIDLAAREARPGDRADPPRQSRSSQQHGCPLCPGGAIS
;
A
#
# COMPACT_ATOMS: atom_id res chain seq x y z
N MET A 1 -17.72 17.59 -26.24
CA MET A 1 -16.59 17.16 -27.10
C MET A 1 -16.52 15.65 -27.02
N ALA A 2 -16.57 14.97 -28.16
CA ALA A 2 -16.65 13.52 -28.24
C ALA A 2 -15.43 12.86 -27.59
N ALA A 3 -15.65 11.83 -26.77
CA ALA A 3 -14.61 11.00 -26.22
C ALA A 3 -13.88 10.28 -27.37
N THR A 4 -12.73 10.81 -27.80
CA THR A 4 -11.84 10.15 -28.75
C THR A 4 -11.20 8.94 -28.09
N LYS A 5 -11.94 7.81 -28.06
CA LYS A 5 -11.35 6.49 -27.86
C LYS A 5 -10.32 6.30 -28.98
N GLY A 6 -9.07 6.04 -28.61
CA GLY A 6 -8.02 5.80 -29.60
C GLY A 6 -8.38 4.61 -30.49
N LEU A 7 -8.14 4.73 -31.79
CA LEU A 7 -8.20 3.62 -32.74
C LEU A 7 -7.14 2.55 -32.39
N GLY A 8 -7.35 1.31 -32.84
CA GLY A 8 -6.42 0.20 -32.58
C GLY A 8 -5.00 0.45 -33.09
N ARG A 9 -4.01 -0.24 -32.52
CA ARG A 9 -2.57 -0.08 -32.84
C ARG A 9 -2.27 -0.21 -34.33
N GLU A 10 -2.87 -1.20 -34.98
CA GLU A 10 -2.67 -1.53 -36.40
C GLU A 10 -2.97 -0.33 -37.31
N VAL A 11 -4.06 0.38 -37.03
CA VAL A 11 -4.50 1.57 -37.80
C VAL A 11 -3.46 2.69 -37.73
N TYR A 12 -2.88 2.93 -36.56
CA TYR A 12 -1.84 3.94 -36.42
C TYR A 12 -0.51 3.50 -37.04
N GLN A 13 -0.23 2.20 -37.09
CA GLN A 13 1.01 1.65 -37.65
C GLN A 13 1.01 1.75 -39.17
N GLU A 14 -0.09 1.36 -39.84
CA GLU A 14 -0.25 1.52 -41.29
C GLU A 14 -0.17 3.00 -41.72
N ALA A 15 -0.81 3.88 -40.97
CA ALA A 15 -0.75 5.31 -41.25
C ALA A 15 0.64 5.90 -41.00
N PHE A 16 1.38 5.39 -40.02
CA PHE A 16 2.76 5.80 -39.77
C PHE A 16 3.70 5.34 -40.88
N GLU A 17 3.53 4.12 -41.41
CA GLU A 17 4.29 3.62 -42.56
C GLU A 17 4.02 4.44 -43.83
N ARG A 18 2.77 4.89 -44.04
CA ARG A 18 2.41 5.75 -45.18
C ARG A 18 2.91 7.20 -45.03
N LEU A 19 2.82 7.78 -43.84
CA LEU A 19 3.07 9.21 -43.62
C LEU A 19 4.48 9.53 -43.10
N GLY A 20 5.18 8.54 -42.55
CA GLY A 20 6.53 8.65 -42.00
C GLY A 20 6.67 9.52 -40.74
N ASN A 21 5.59 10.13 -40.25
CA ASN A 21 5.63 11.06 -39.11
C ASN A 21 4.39 10.95 -38.20
N ILE A 22 4.62 10.79 -36.90
CA ILE A 22 3.61 10.69 -35.84
C ILE A 22 2.68 11.91 -35.81
N SER A 23 3.22 13.11 -36.07
CA SER A 23 2.43 14.35 -36.07
C SER A 23 1.44 14.41 -37.23
N ALA A 24 1.77 13.78 -38.37
CA ALA A 24 0.87 13.68 -39.51
C ALA A 24 -0.25 12.67 -39.23
N VAL A 25 0.08 11.51 -38.63
CA VAL A 25 -0.89 10.50 -38.19
C VAL A 25 -1.89 11.08 -37.18
N ALA A 26 -1.39 11.83 -36.19
CA ALA A 26 -2.23 12.46 -35.16
C ALA A 26 -3.23 13.46 -35.78
N ARG A 27 -2.78 14.23 -36.78
CA ARG A 27 -3.64 15.19 -37.49
C ARG A 27 -4.69 14.50 -38.34
N GLU A 28 -4.34 13.40 -39.00
CA GLU A 28 -5.26 12.64 -39.85
C GLU A 28 -6.42 12.04 -39.05
N PHE A 29 -6.12 11.44 -37.89
CA PHE A 29 -7.14 10.80 -37.06
C PHE A 29 -7.77 11.73 -36.01
N GLY A 30 -7.39 13.00 -35.98
CA GLY A 30 -7.91 13.97 -35.01
C GLY A 30 -7.61 13.60 -33.55
N VAL A 31 -6.50 12.88 -33.30
CA VAL A 31 -6.10 12.42 -31.96
C VAL A 31 -4.86 13.15 -31.47
N CYS A 32 -4.65 13.17 -30.16
CA CYS A 32 -3.44 13.76 -29.57
C CYS A 32 -2.19 13.00 -30.05
N HIS A 33 -1.10 13.73 -30.32
CA HIS A 33 0.22 13.17 -30.63
C HIS A 33 0.66 12.09 -29.62
N ARG A 34 0.42 12.31 -28.32
CA ARG A 34 0.73 11.33 -27.27
C ARG A 34 -0.04 10.02 -27.44
N THR A 35 -1.27 10.05 -27.96
CA THR A 35 -2.08 8.85 -28.19
C THR A 35 -1.45 7.96 -29.26
N VAL A 36 -1.04 8.55 -30.37
CA VAL A 36 -0.34 7.85 -31.47
C VAL A 36 1.02 7.35 -30.99
N ALA A 37 1.81 8.22 -30.35
CA ALA A 37 3.14 7.86 -29.85
C ALA A 37 3.08 6.72 -28.82
N ARG A 38 2.08 6.70 -27.93
CA ARG A 38 1.88 5.62 -26.96
C ARG A 38 1.46 4.31 -27.64
N SER A 39 0.61 4.38 -28.66
CA SER A 39 0.13 3.21 -29.40
C SER A 39 1.25 2.54 -30.21
N LEU A 40 2.07 3.34 -30.89
CA LEU A 40 3.24 2.86 -31.65
C LEU A 40 4.40 2.40 -30.76
N ARG A 41 4.40 2.78 -29.47
CA ARG A 41 5.39 2.31 -28.48
C ARG A 41 5.18 0.85 -28.04
N GLY A 42 4.11 0.20 -28.51
CA GLY A 42 3.94 -1.24 -28.30
C GLY A 42 5.14 -1.98 -28.88
N LYS A 43 5.76 -2.85 -28.08
CA LYS A 43 6.92 -3.65 -28.50
C LYS A 43 6.58 -4.32 -29.85
N GLN A 44 7.33 -4.00 -30.89
CA GLN A 44 7.36 -4.82 -32.09
C GLN A 44 8.08 -6.09 -31.67
N THR A 45 7.39 -7.23 -31.71
CA THR A 45 8.00 -8.51 -31.37
C THR A 45 9.16 -8.74 -32.34
N ASP A 46 10.36 -8.89 -31.79
CA ASP A 46 11.57 -9.12 -32.58
C ASP A 46 11.38 -10.34 -33.49
N PRO A 47 11.80 -10.32 -34.76
CA PRO A 47 11.73 -11.48 -35.66
C PRO A 47 12.29 -12.77 -35.05
N ALA A 48 13.31 -12.69 -34.19
CA ALA A 48 13.85 -13.85 -33.48
C ALA A 48 12.90 -14.39 -32.40
N ILE A 49 12.12 -13.52 -31.76
CA ILE A 49 11.07 -13.92 -30.82
C ILE A 49 9.91 -14.56 -31.60
N GLN A 50 9.53 -13.99 -32.74
CA GLN A 50 8.47 -14.53 -33.60
C GLN A 50 8.82 -15.91 -34.14
N ALA A 51 10.04 -16.09 -34.68
CA ALA A 51 10.51 -17.40 -35.15
C ALA A 51 10.55 -18.45 -34.02
N GLY A 52 10.87 -18.02 -32.79
CA GLY A 52 10.78 -18.87 -31.60
C GLY A 52 9.33 -19.27 -31.29
N MET A 53 8.39 -18.31 -31.34
CA MET A 53 6.96 -18.57 -31.12
C MET A 53 6.41 -19.59 -32.14
N ASP A 54 6.72 -19.41 -33.42
CA ASP A 54 6.27 -20.30 -34.50
C ASP A 54 6.81 -21.73 -34.31
N ALA A 55 8.06 -21.88 -33.83
CA ALA A 55 8.68 -23.18 -33.60
C ALA A 55 8.05 -23.98 -32.44
N VAL A 56 7.48 -23.30 -31.43
CA VAL A 56 6.92 -23.96 -30.24
C VAL A 56 5.39 -24.11 -30.31
N GLY A 57 4.72 -23.40 -31.23
CA GLY A 57 3.29 -23.61 -31.51
C GLY A 57 2.35 -23.24 -30.35
N THR A 58 2.86 -22.61 -29.29
CA THR A 58 2.07 -22.16 -28.15
C THR A 58 1.68 -20.69 -28.34
N GLY A 59 0.39 -20.35 -28.26
CA GLY A 59 -0.11 -18.96 -28.31
C GLY A 59 0.27 -18.09 -27.10
N MET A 60 1.31 -18.48 -26.35
CA MET A 60 1.83 -17.76 -25.20
C MET A 60 2.97 -16.83 -25.63
N VAL A 61 2.98 -15.61 -25.09
CA VAL A 61 4.07 -14.66 -25.35
C VAL A 61 5.31 -15.06 -24.52
N PRO A 62 6.46 -15.34 -25.13
CA PRO A 62 7.69 -15.62 -24.38
C PRO A 62 8.17 -14.36 -23.66
N ALA A 63 8.51 -14.49 -22.37
CA ALA A 63 9.19 -13.42 -21.64
C ALA A 63 10.61 -13.19 -22.15
N MET A 64 11.25 -14.25 -22.68
CA MET A 64 12.59 -14.22 -23.22
C MET A 64 12.77 -15.35 -24.25
N ALA A 65 13.46 -15.04 -25.36
CA ALA A 65 13.82 -16.01 -26.39
C ALA A 65 15.34 -16.00 -26.62
N TRP A 66 15.98 -17.16 -26.62
CA TRP A 66 17.41 -17.29 -26.93
C TRP A 66 17.65 -18.37 -27.98
N ILE A 67 18.48 -18.05 -28.98
CA ILE A 67 18.92 -19.00 -30.00
C ILE A 67 20.21 -19.67 -29.52
N LYS A 68 20.19 -21.00 -29.37
CA LYS A 68 21.38 -21.81 -29.08
C LYS A 68 21.87 -22.45 -30.38
N THR A 69 23.04 -22.03 -30.84
CA THR A 69 23.72 -22.55 -32.05
C THR A 69 24.36 -23.93 -31.87
N LYS A 70 23.99 -24.68 -30.81
CA LYS A 70 24.40 -26.09 -30.63
C LYS A 70 23.55 -27.08 -31.44
N GLY A 71 22.56 -26.60 -32.18
CA GLY A 71 21.90 -27.36 -33.23
C GLY A 71 22.69 -27.25 -34.53
N THR A 72 22.70 -28.30 -35.33
CA THR A 72 23.38 -28.39 -36.63
C THR A 72 23.10 -27.15 -37.50
N LYS A 73 23.98 -26.82 -38.45
CA LYS A 73 23.89 -25.62 -39.33
C LYS A 73 22.52 -25.41 -39.97
N ASP A 74 21.75 -26.48 -40.16
CA ASP A 74 20.43 -26.50 -40.79
C ASP A 74 19.24 -26.47 -39.79
N SER A 75 19.50 -26.61 -38.48
CA SER A 75 18.47 -26.63 -37.42
C SER A 75 19.00 -25.98 -36.12
N PRO A 76 18.95 -24.65 -35.97
CA PRO A 76 19.31 -24.00 -34.71
C PRO A 76 18.38 -24.45 -33.57
N GLY A 77 18.94 -24.71 -32.40
CA GLY A 77 18.16 -25.05 -31.22
C GLY A 77 17.59 -23.80 -30.56
N TYR A 78 16.28 -23.73 -30.36
CA TYR A 78 15.64 -22.61 -29.67
C TYR A 78 15.40 -22.94 -28.20
N SER A 79 15.68 -21.99 -27.31
CA SER A 79 15.37 -22.08 -25.87
C SER A 79 14.48 -20.88 -25.54
N LEU A 80 13.23 -21.14 -25.17
CA LEU A 80 12.25 -20.10 -24.84
C LEU A 80 11.86 -20.20 -23.37
N MET A 81 11.72 -19.05 -22.72
CA MET A 81 11.08 -18.96 -21.42
C MET A 81 9.70 -18.31 -21.60
N LEU A 82 8.67 -19.14 -21.57
CA LEU A 82 7.28 -18.68 -21.60
C LEU A 82 6.91 -18.17 -20.21
N LYS A 83 6.40 -16.95 -20.12
CA LYS A 83 5.83 -16.41 -18.89
C LYS A 83 4.33 -16.28 -19.12
N PRO A 84 3.47 -16.79 -18.22
CA PRO A 84 2.04 -16.52 -18.31
C PRO A 84 1.82 -15.00 -18.38
N ALA A 85 0.81 -14.57 -19.12
CA ALA A 85 0.38 -13.18 -19.09
C ALA A 85 0.16 -12.79 -17.62
N ALA A 86 0.62 -11.60 -17.24
CA ALA A 86 0.28 -11.08 -15.93
C ALA A 86 -1.25 -11.06 -15.85
N ASP A 87 -1.81 -11.60 -14.77
CA ASP A 87 -3.24 -11.52 -14.51
C ASP A 87 -3.60 -10.03 -14.50
N ASP A 88 -4.43 -9.58 -15.43
CA ASP A 88 -4.90 -8.19 -15.52
C ASP A 88 -5.91 -7.84 -14.40
N ALA A 89 -6.04 -8.73 -13.40
CA ALA A 89 -6.90 -8.53 -12.24
C ALA A 89 -6.51 -7.24 -11.52
N ASP A 90 -7.51 -6.40 -11.25
CA ASP A 90 -7.33 -5.16 -10.49
C ASP A 90 -6.74 -5.50 -9.11
N PRO A 91 -5.53 -5.01 -8.78
CA PRO A 91 -4.91 -5.25 -7.48
C PRO A 91 -5.82 -4.89 -6.30
N LEU A 92 -6.68 -3.88 -6.46
CA LEU A 92 -7.62 -3.47 -5.41
C LEU A 92 -8.71 -4.51 -5.16
N GLU A 93 -9.27 -5.10 -6.22
CA GLU A 93 -10.26 -6.16 -6.07
C GLU A 93 -9.64 -7.41 -5.45
N ARG A 94 -8.39 -7.74 -5.81
CA ARG A 94 -7.66 -8.86 -5.20
C ARG A 94 -7.43 -8.63 -3.69
N ILE A 95 -7.08 -7.42 -3.30
CA ILE A 95 -6.92 -7.04 -1.89
C ILE A 95 -8.27 -7.14 -1.18
N ARG A 96 -9.33 -6.56 -1.75
CA ARG A 96 -10.68 -6.60 -1.20
C ARG A 96 -11.19 -8.02 -0.99
N GLU A 97 -11.00 -8.88 -1.98
CA GLU A 97 -11.41 -10.29 -1.93
C GLU A 97 -10.68 -11.02 -0.79
N ALA A 98 -9.38 -10.74 -0.60
CA ALA A 98 -8.61 -11.30 0.51
C ALA A 98 -9.15 -10.89 1.91
N PHE A 99 -9.86 -9.77 2.02
CA PHE A 99 -10.51 -9.32 3.26
C PHE A 99 -11.93 -9.86 3.47
N THR A 100 -12.55 -10.51 2.48
CA THR A 100 -13.98 -10.88 2.54
C THR A 100 -14.25 -12.02 3.53
N ASP A 101 -13.34 -12.98 3.61
CA ASP A 101 -13.46 -14.17 4.47
C ASP A 101 -12.67 -14.07 5.78
N LEU A 102 -12.07 -12.90 6.05
CA LEU A 102 -11.31 -12.67 7.29
C LEU A 102 -12.30 -12.52 8.46
N PRO A 103 -12.28 -13.44 9.46
CA PRO A 103 -13.17 -13.34 10.61
C PRO A 103 -12.85 -12.07 11.39
N ALA A 104 -13.91 -11.37 11.83
CA ALA A 104 -13.75 -10.23 12.74
C ALA A 104 -13.01 -10.68 14.01
N ALA A 105 -12.12 -9.82 14.51
CA ALA A 105 -11.45 -10.07 15.77
C ALA A 105 -12.50 -10.27 16.88
N PRO A 106 -12.33 -11.27 17.77
CA PRO A 106 -13.26 -11.49 18.86
C PRO A 106 -13.32 -10.24 19.75
N LEU A 107 -14.54 -9.81 20.07
CA LEU A 107 -14.77 -8.63 20.90
C LEU A 107 -14.10 -8.81 22.27
N ALA A 108 -13.29 -7.83 22.67
CA ALA A 108 -12.86 -7.73 24.05
C ALA A 108 -14.07 -7.50 24.98
N PRO A 109 -14.05 -7.99 26.23
CA PRO A 109 -15.08 -7.65 27.19
C PRO A 109 -15.14 -6.11 27.34
N PRO A 110 -16.34 -5.52 27.31
CA PRO A 110 -16.47 -4.07 27.29
C PRO A 110 -15.96 -3.47 28.61
N PRO A 111 -15.38 -2.26 28.57
CA PRO A 111 -15.04 -1.52 29.78
C PRO A 111 -16.29 -1.29 30.64
N LEU A 112 -16.06 -1.16 31.95
CA LEU A 112 -17.10 -0.82 32.93
C LEU A 112 -17.74 0.55 32.62
N TYR A 113 -16.95 1.47 32.08
CA TYR A 113 -17.35 2.83 31.71
C TYR A 113 -16.58 3.27 30.46
N ALA A 114 -17.28 3.92 29.53
CA ALA A 114 -16.71 4.67 28.42
C ALA A 114 -17.67 5.84 28.11
N ASP A 115 -17.13 6.98 27.72
CA ASP A 115 -17.92 8.15 27.32
C ASP A 115 -18.18 8.11 25.80
N ASP A 116 -19.42 7.84 25.41
CA ASP A 116 -19.82 7.72 24.00
C ASP A 116 -19.70 9.05 23.22
N ASP A 117 -19.71 10.19 23.92
CA ASP A 117 -19.51 11.52 23.31
C ASP A 117 -18.00 11.84 23.13
N LEU A 118 -17.09 10.93 23.51
CA LEU A 118 -15.64 11.11 23.47
C LEU A 118 -14.95 10.16 22.47
N LEU A 119 -14.01 10.73 21.70
CA LEU A 119 -13.15 10.01 20.76
C LEU A 119 -11.68 10.23 21.11
N THR A 120 -10.90 9.15 21.14
CA THR A 120 -9.43 9.22 21.25
C THR A 120 -8.76 8.83 19.94
N LEU A 121 -7.86 9.69 19.47
CA LEU A 121 -7.03 9.48 18.27
C LEU A 121 -5.60 9.08 18.68
N TYR A 122 -5.12 7.98 18.13
CA TYR A 122 -3.76 7.46 18.30
C TYR A 122 -3.01 7.54 16.96
N PRO A 123 -2.31 8.65 16.67
CA PRO A 123 -1.59 8.82 15.42
C PRO A 123 -0.24 8.09 15.46
N ILE A 124 -0.04 7.17 14.54
CA ILE A 124 1.23 6.47 14.28
C ILE A 124 1.85 7.11 13.04
N ALA A 125 3.02 7.71 13.20
CA ALA A 125 3.81 8.28 12.12
C ALA A 125 5.26 7.81 12.21
N ASP A 126 5.94 7.70 11.07
CA ASP A 126 7.39 7.49 10.96
C ASP A 126 7.90 6.29 11.79
N ALA A 127 7.11 5.21 11.86
CA ALA A 127 7.48 4.02 12.63
C ALA A 127 8.68 3.28 12.00
N HIS A 128 8.86 3.41 10.68
CA HIS A 128 9.94 2.82 9.89
C HIS A 128 10.26 1.37 10.27
N VAL A 129 9.21 0.55 10.37
CA VAL A 129 9.34 -0.87 10.65
C VAL A 129 10.15 -1.52 9.52
N GLY A 130 11.26 -2.17 9.88
CA GLY A 130 12.20 -2.76 8.94
C GLY A 130 13.53 -2.03 8.81
N MET A 131 13.67 -0.84 9.41
CA MET A 131 14.93 -0.11 9.46
C MET A 131 15.94 -0.84 10.36
N LEU A 132 17.17 -0.96 9.88
CA LEU A 132 18.32 -1.38 10.69
C LEU A 132 19.17 -0.16 11.00
N ALA A 133 19.46 0.06 12.29
CA ALA A 133 20.44 1.06 12.70
C ALA A 133 21.52 0.40 13.55
N TRP A 134 22.78 0.71 13.25
CA TRP A 134 23.92 0.24 14.02
C TRP A 134 24.22 1.19 15.18
N GLY A 135 24.16 0.69 16.39
CA GLY A 135 24.25 1.50 17.61
C GLY A 135 25.63 2.14 17.83
N GLU A 136 26.71 1.58 17.29
CA GLU A 136 28.02 2.25 17.36
C GLU A 136 28.05 3.54 16.54
N GLU A 137 27.29 3.60 15.45
CA GLU A 137 27.19 4.79 14.60
C GLU A 137 26.11 5.76 15.08
N THR A 138 24.95 5.23 15.47
CA THR A 138 23.74 6.02 15.75
C THR A 138 23.46 6.24 17.23
N GLY A 139 24.20 5.56 18.12
CA GLY A 139 24.05 5.61 19.58
C GLY A 139 23.10 4.55 20.16
N GLU A 140 22.18 3.99 19.37
CA GLU A 140 21.29 2.91 19.80
C GLU A 140 21.01 1.95 18.63
N ASP A 141 21.15 0.65 18.85
CA ASP A 141 20.75 -0.33 17.84
C ASP A 141 19.23 -0.25 17.59
N TYR A 142 18.81 -0.31 16.33
CA TYR A 142 17.40 -0.36 15.94
C TYR A 142 17.16 -1.51 14.96
N ASP A 143 16.05 -2.22 15.14
CA ASP A 143 15.66 -3.35 14.31
C ASP A 143 14.13 -3.48 14.24
N THR A 144 13.65 -4.41 13.39
CA THR A 144 12.20 -4.61 13.16
C THR A 144 11.46 -4.98 14.45
N ARG A 145 12.10 -5.76 15.33
CA ARG A 145 11.48 -6.20 16.59
C ARG A 145 11.32 -5.02 17.54
N LYS A 146 12.38 -4.22 17.72
CA LYS A 146 12.37 -3.00 18.53
C LYS A 146 11.33 -2.00 18.03
N ALA A 147 11.20 -1.82 16.72
CA ALA A 147 10.16 -0.97 16.15
C ALA A 147 8.74 -1.46 16.54
N CYS A 148 8.48 -2.76 16.41
CA CYS A 148 7.19 -3.35 16.76
C CYS A 148 6.90 -3.34 18.27
N ASP A 149 7.91 -3.58 19.12
CA ASP A 149 7.79 -3.51 20.59
C ASP A 149 7.54 -2.06 21.04
N ARG A 150 8.27 -1.10 20.46
CA ARG A 150 8.10 0.33 20.74
C ARG A 150 6.71 0.81 20.35
N LEU A 151 6.19 0.38 19.19
CA LEU A 151 4.84 0.70 18.75
C LEU A 151 3.78 0.20 19.74
N ARG A 152 3.85 -1.08 20.13
CA ARG A 152 2.91 -1.68 21.10
C ARG A 152 3.00 -1.02 22.48
N SER A 153 4.21 -0.76 22.95
CA SER A 153 4.44 -0.09 24.24
C SER A 153 3.88 1.33 24.24
N TRP A 154 4.12 2.09 23.17
CA TRP A 154 3.63 3.45 23.01
C TRP A 154 2.10 3.49 22.98
N VAL A 155 1.45 2.68 22.13
CA VAL A 155 -0.02 2.60 22.09
C VAL A 155 -0.57 2.17 23.45
N GLY A 156 0.03 1.17 24.09
CA GLY A 156 -0.39 0.74 25.42
C GLY A 156 -0.34 1.86 26.46
N GLN A 157 0.71 2.68 26.45
CA GLN A 157 0.83 3.85 27.33
C GLN A 157 -0.21 4.93 27.00
N CYS A 158 -0.45 5.19 25.71
CA CYS A 158 -1.47 6.15 25.27
C CYS A 158 -2.87 5.70 25.68
N VAL A 159 -3.22 4.43 25.46
CA VAL A 159 -4.52 3.86 25.87
C VAL A 159 -4.67 3.95 27.39
N ALA A 160 -3.65 3.60 28.16
CA ALA A 160 -3.70 3.65 29.61
C ALA A 160 -3.80 5.09 30.18
N SER A 161 -3.35 6.09 29.41
CA SER A 161 -3.36 7.50 29.83
C SER A 161 -4.56 8.28 29.28
N ALA A 162 -5.23 7.75 28.26
CA ALA A 162 -6.37 8.38 27.63
C ALA A 162 -7.63 8.23 28.52
N PRO A 163 -8.55 9.19 28.48
CA PRO A 163 -9.87 9.02 29.08
C PRO A 163 -10.64 7.89 28.37
N ALA A 164 -11.42 7.13 29.13
CA ALA A 164 -12.27 6.07 28.60
C ALA A 164 -13.26 6.63 27.57
N SER A 165 -12.97 6.41 26.30
CA SER A 165 -13.68 6.98 25.14
C SER A 165 -14.51 5.90 24.47
N GLY A 166 -15.72 6.22 24.05
CA GLY A 166 -16.58 5.29 23.31
C GLY A 166 -15.98 4.92 21.95
N THR A 167 -15.21 5.82 21.34
CA THR A 167 -14.51 5.55 20.07
C THR A 167 -13.00 5.73 20.18
N GLY A 168 -12.24 4.76 19.70
CA GLY A 168 -10.79 4.83 19.54
C GLY A 168 -10.41 4.74 18.06
N VAL A 169 -9.51 5.61 17.59
CA VAL A 169 -9.02 5.60 16.20
C VAL A 169 -7.51 5.41 16.21
N ILE A 170 -7.03 4.30 15.64
CA ILE A 170 -5.61 4.15 15.27
C ILE A 170 -5.43 4.74 13.86
N LEU A 171 -4.63 5.81 13.73
CA LEU A 171 -4.36 6.45 12.45
C LEU A 171 -2.91 6.23 12.05
N VAL A 172 -2.67 5.50 10.96
CA VAL A 172 -1.33 5.39 10.36
C VAL A 172 -1.15 6.55 9.38
N ALA A 173 -0.41 7.57 9.78
CA ALA A 173 -0.27 8.85 9.08
C ALA A 173 0.76 8.83 7.94
N GLY A 174 1.69 7.88 7.94
CA GLY A 174 2.75 7.75 6.94
C GLY A 174 3.93 6.93 7.45
N ASP A 175 4.78 6.47 6.53
CA ASP A 175 6.09 5.84 6.81
C ASP A 175 6.07 4.77 7.89
N LEU A 176 5.05 3.90 7.82
CA LEU A 176 4.96 2.73 8.68
C LEU A 176 6.11 1.75 8.40
N LEU A 177 6.41 1.50 7.13
CA LEU A 177 7.46 0.59 6.69
C LEU A 177 8.69 1.39 6.25
N HIS A 178 9.87 0.84 6.47
CA HIS A 178 11.12 1.47 6.03
C HIS A 178 11.38 1.31 4.53
N ALA A 179 10.89 0.23 3.92
CA ALA A 179 11.13 -0.09 2.52
C ALA A 179 9.84 -0.53 1.81
N ASP A 180 9.66 -0.06 0.57
CA ASP A 180 8.48 -0.32 -0.26
C ASP A 180 8.48 -1.73 -0.89
N ASP A 181 9.65 -2.34 -1.07
CA ASP A 181 9.80 -3.63 -1.73
C ASP A 181 11.03 -4.43 -1.22
N GLN A 182 11.29 -5.57 -1.86
CA GLN A 182 12.44 -6.45 -1.55
C GLN A 182 13.78 -5.95 -2.06
N THR A 183 13.82 -4.90 -2.89
CA THR A 183 15.07 -4.41 -3.49
C THR A 183 15.94 -3.66 -2.48
N SER A 184 15.37 -3.32 -1.31
CA SER A 184 16.03 -2.56 -0.24
C SER A 184 16.60 -1.25 -0.77
N GLN A 185 15.89 -0.65 -1.71
CA GLN A 185 16.27 0.57 -2.40
C GLN A 185 15.08 1.51 -2.51
N THR A 186 15.34 2.81 -2.45
CA THR A 186 14.31 3.81 -2.71
C THR A 186 13.81 3.71 -4.17
N PRO A 187 12.49 3.68 -4.43
CA PRO A 187 11.96 3.39 -5.78
C PRO A 187 12.43 4.35 -6.88
N LYS A 188 12.66 5.61 -6.52
CA LYS A 188 13.00 6.67 -7.48
C LYS A 188 14.51 6.85 -7.66
N SER A 189 15.26 6.95 -6.55
CA SER A 189 16.69 7.27 -6.54
C SER A 189 17.59 6.05 -6.44
N ARG A 190 17.05 4.86 -6.14
CA ARG A 190 17.81 3.62 -5.95
C ARG A 190 18.91 3.71 -4.89
N HIS A 191 18.74 4.60 -3.92
CA HIS A 191 19.61 4.64 -2.75
C HIS A 191 19.37 3.38 -1.94
N VAL A 192 20.45 2.71 -1.57
CA VAL A 192 20.42 1.52 -0.71
C VAL A 192 19.90 1.93 0.66
N LEU A 193 18.98 1.14 1.20
CA LEU A 193 18.41 1.29 2.53
C LEU A 193 18.96 0.19 3.42
N ASP A 194 19.28 0.54 4.67
CA ASP A 194 19.68 -0.41 5.68
C ASP A 194 18.44 -1.11 6.25
N VAL A 195 18.21 -2.33 5.78
CA VAL A 195 17.06 -3.15 6.16
C VAL A 195 17.48 -4.30 7.07
N ASP A 196 16.68 -4.58 8.09
CA ASP A 196 16.97 -5.61 9.08
C ASP A 196 16.70 -7.03 8.56
N THR A 197 15.59 -7.24 7.82
CA THR A 197 15.19 -8.57 7.37
C THR A 197 14.44 -8.57 6.04
N ARG A 198 13.90 -9.74 5.66
CA ARG A 198 13.13 -9.92 4.42
C ARG A 198 11.84 -9.08 4.47
N HIS A 199 11.56 -8.34 3.39
CA HIS A 199 10.39 -7.47 3.28
C HIS A 199 9.06 -8.11 3.74
N PHE A 200 8.75 -9.35 3.31
CA PHE A 200 7.52 -10.01 3.74
C PHE A 200 7.47 -10.33 5.23
N ARG A 201 8.61 -10.65 5.85
CA ARG A 201 8.67 -10.83 7.31
C ARG A 201 8.44 -9.52 8.04
N THR A 202 9.01 -8.43 7.53
CA THR A 202 8.77 -7.08 8.06
C THR A 202 7.31 -6.70 7.97
N LEU A 203 6.66 -6.96 6.82
CA LEU A 203 5.23 -6.76 6.63
C LEU A 203 4.39 -7.54 7.65
N ASP A 204 4.63 -8.84 7.80
CA ASP A 204 3.90 -9.70 8.75
C ASP A 204 4.03 -9.18 10.19
N MET A 205 5.24 -8.75 10.57
CA MET A 205 5.51 -8.18 11.89
C MET A 205 4.79 -6.83 12.08
N ALA A 206 4.81 -5.94 11.07
CA ALA A 206 4.13 -4.66 11.13
C ALA A 206 2.59 -4.83 11.23
N ILE A 207 2.02 -5.74 10.45
CA ILE A 207 0.58 -6.09 10.50
C ILE A 207 0.22 -6.63 11.88
N SER A 208 1.02 -7.57 12.41
CA SER A 208 0.79 -8.15 13.73
C SER A 208 0.89 -7.11 14.85
N ALA A 209 1.84 -6.17 14.75
CA ALA A 209 2.00 -5.08 15.71
C ALA A 209 0.81 -4.11 15.67
N LEU A 210 0.33 -3.74 14.48
CA LEU A 210 -0.86 -2.91 14.31
C LEU A 210 -2.13 -3.59 14.83
N ALA A 211 -2.31 -4.88 14.54
CA ALA A 211 -3.43 -5.65 15.07
C ALA A 211 -3.42 -5.65 16.61
N ALA A 212 -2.25 -5.86 17.23
CA ALA A 212 -2.12 -5.76 18.68
C ALA A 212 -2.45 -4.35 19.23
N CYS A 213 -2.10 -3.29 18.49
CA CYS A 213 -2.46 -1.92 18.87
C CYS A 213 -3.97 -1.69 18.79
N ILE A 214 -4.63 -2.23 17.77
CA ILE A 214 -6.09 -2.19 17.63
C ILE A 214 -6.75 -2.94 18.78
N ASP A 215 -6.27 -4.15 19.10
CA ASP A 215 -6.79 -4.94 20.23
C ASP A 215 -6.62 -4.21 21.57
N LEU A 216 -5.51 -3.50 21.77
CA LEU A 216 -5.29 -2.69 22.96
C LEU A 216 -6.30 -1.53 23.05
N ALA A 217 -6.49 -0.79 21.95
CA ALA A 217 -7.44 0.31 21.91
C ALA A 217 -8.90 -0.16 22.04
N ALA A 218 -9.25 -1.29 21.44
CA ALA A 218 -10.60 -1.87 21.46
C ALA A 218 -10.99 -2.45 22.82
N ARG A 219 -10.02 -2.81 23.68
CA ARG A 219 -10.32 -3.20 25.07
C ARG A 219 -10.84 -2.02 25.89
N GLU A 220 -10.45 -0.80 25.55
CA GLU A 220 -10.84 0.42 26.27
C GLU A 220 -12.00 1.16 25.56
N ALA A 221 -12.12 1.03 24.24
CA ALA A 221 -13.21 1.62 23.46
C ALA A 221 -14.34 0.60 23.22
N ARG A 222 -15.54 0.88 23.72
CA ARG A 222 -16.72 0.01 23.52
C ARG A 222 -17.14 -0.05 22.04
N PRO A 223 -17.72 -1.17 21.57
CA PRO A 223 -18.66 -1.13 20.46
C PRO A 223 -20.04 -0.72 20.96
N GLY A 224 -20.63 0.30 20.33
CA GLY A 224 -21.96 0.79 20.62
C GLY A 224 -23.03 -0.23 20.23
N ASP A 225 -23.50 -1.00 21.20
CA ASP A 225 -24.75 -1.76 21.07
C ASP A 225 -25.40 -2.01 22.45
N ARG A 226 -25.88 -0.92 23.07
CA ARG A 226 -26.96 -0.96 24.07
C ARG A 226 -27.83 0.28 23.92
N ALA A 227 -29.14 0.06 23.92
CA ALA A 227 -30.15 1.11 23.98
C ALA A 227 -29.84 2.11 25.11
N ASP A 228 -29.85 3.38 24.74
CA ASP A 228 -29.53 4.56 25.55
C ASP A 228 -30.38 4.60 26.85
N PRO A 229 -29.79 4.52 28.05
CA PRO A 229 -30.51 4.84 29.28
C PRO A 229 -30.66 6.38 29.38
N PRO A 230 -31.79 6.88 29.90
CA PRO A 230 -32.14 8.30 29.79
C PRO A 230 -31.06 9.20 30.39
N ARG A 231 -30.54 10.14 29.58
CA ARG A 231 -29.58 11.18 29.98
C ARG A 231 -30.10 11.88 31.25
N GLN A 232 -29.47 11.63 32.38
CA GLN A 232 -29.65 12.48 33.55
C GLN A 232 -28.92 13.79 33.29
N SER A 233 -29.69 14.86 33.11
CA SER A 233 -29.16 16.22 33.02
C SER A 233 -28.30 16.50 34.25
N ARG A 234 -26.98 16.59 34.08
CA ARG A 234 -26.09 17.07 35.14
C ARG A 234 -26.46 18.52 35.41
N SER A 235 -27.18 18.76 36.52
CA SER A 235 -27.35 20.09 37.05
C SER A 235 -25.97 20.63 37.41
N SER A 236 -25.72 21.86 36.98
CA SER A 236 -24.48 22.59 37.20
C SER A 236 -24.22 22.78 38.69
N GLN A 237 -23.49 21.86 39.33
CA GLN A 237 -22.81 22.15 40.58
C GLN A 237 -21.46 22.77 40.25
N GLN A 238 -21.44 24.11 40.34
CA GLN A 238 -20.22 24.89 40.36
C GLN A 238 -19.42 24.48 41.60
N HIS A 239 -18.37 23.69 41.43
CA HIS A 239 -17.34 23.56 42.47
C HIS A 239 -16.47 24.82 42.42
N GLY A 240 -16.70 25.71 43.39
CA GLY A 240 -15.87 26.90 43.59
C GLY A 240 -14.42 26.51 43.88
N CYS A 241 -13.50 27.03 43.08
CA CYS A 241 -12.05 26.95 43.31
C CYS A 241 -11.71 27.76 44.58
N PRO A 242 -11.08 27.17 45.61
CA PRO A 242 -10.87 27.82 46.91
C PRO A 242 -9.71 28.85 46.94
N LEU A 243 -9.13 29.23 45.80
CA LEU A 243 -7.89 30.02 45.74
C LEU A 243 -7.97 31.34 44.97
N CYS A 244 -9.16 31.81 44.58
CA CYS A 244 -9.29 33.11 43.91
C CYS A 244 -9.91 34.16 44.85
N PRO A 245 -9.15 35.14 45.38
CA PRO A 245 -9.74 36.25 46.11
C PRO A 245 -10.50 37.15 45.13
N GLY A 246 -11.78 37.36 45.42
CA GLY A 246 -12.70 38.10 44.57
C GLY A 246 -12.31 39.58 44.42
N GLY A 247 -12.20 40.03 43.16
CA GLY A 247 -12.28 41.43 42.79
C GLY A 247 -13.60 41.66 42.07
N ALA A 248 -14.60 42.17 42.78
CA ALA A 248 -15.79 42.75 42.18
C ALA A 248 -15.41 44.10 41.56
N ILE A 249 -15.68 44.27 40.26
CA ILE A 249 -15.76 45.57 39.61
C ILE A 249 -17.19 45.71 39.12
N SER A 250 -17.79 46.85 39.50
CA SER A 250 -19.17 47.25 39.26
C SER A 250 -19.55 47.36 37.79
#